data_AF-A0A915AM72-F1
#
_entry.id   AF-A0A915AM72-F1
#
_cell.length_a   1.000
_cell.length_b   1.000
_cell.length_c   1.000
_cell.angle_alpha   90.00
_cell.angle_beta   90.00
_cell.angle_gamma   90.00
#
_symmetry.space_group_name_H-M   'P 1'
#
loop_
_entity.id
_entity.type
_entity.pdbx_description
1 polymer ?
#
loop_
_entity_poly.entity_id
_entity_poly.type
_entity_poly.pdbx_seq_one_letter_code
_entity_poly.pdbx_strand_id
1 'polypeptide(L)'
;MRITKLTDLASMFISDGKILEELVDCMVSCAVLNRSSMELVVEVDKECKKFDFCSQLKLRYGIRLTDLRTICVKLAKCDAAESALLYCDNKMWNTNSLEERLAFMIISLLLLRELQTNISRKADEATRNSSIEILCKSFIDRISIGLEDVEVIEKEVINEYDTIVIRHAMDLCVIGAAFRCIDSKAKKCRLLTRCMVHIFEWRASANRLISLAADEAAHDLAEGMHEPSVSLLCLKYANTLLSHICILGDSWQLIRSARLVTALLDLCNEKAFFATACLLNNQMMSVLDRNDTKCTPAVIRAMISFVIDVAEWFPNEKEDDEIYDDEEKSEMNTANRRIPEFVSAIMAILKRTKHLTLSRELRNRLLILKLLKLSLEALANFPNRLCPLVHENWPGVKSNAVGSNFLARKQAFKVIVTMCKTTGSFMYRRFKSEIWPSIEESMMKLLENDGKPGGGNLISETYKYQRSLSVWKSIDPLAEDWESARRMLLMYASSGYVKKDLVTLANDSLQELAQLLK
;
A
#
# COMPACT_ATOMS: atom_id res chain seq x y z
N MET A 1 38.16 30.97 -9.64
CA MET A 1 39.45 30.29 -9.41
C MET A 1 39.60 29.19 -10.47
N ARG A 2 40.57 29.29 -11.39
CA ARG A 2 40.80 28.25 -12.43
C ARG A 2 41.50 27.06 -11.77
N ILE A 3 40.73 26.07 -11.33
CA ILE A 3 41.26 24.80 -10.84
C ILE A 3 41.65 23.97 -12.06
N THR A 4 42.95 23.87 -12.34
CA THR A 4 43.47 23.20 -13.54
C THR A 4 43.77 21.72 -13.35
N LYS A 5 43.78 21.18 -12.12
CA LYS A 5 43.95 19.73 -11.85
C LYS A 5 43.13 19.26 -10.63
N LEU A 6 42.55 18.05 -10.70
CA LEU A 6 41.81 17.41 -9.59
C LEU A 6 42.69 17.19 -8.34
N THR A 7 44.00 17.00 -8.54
CA THR A 7 44.99 16.80 -7.47
C THR A 7 45.10 18.01 -6.55
N ASP A 8 44.98 19.22 -7.10
CA ASP A 8 45.09 20.47 -6.33
C ASP A 8 43.86 20.64 -5.42
N LEU A 9 42.69 20.21 -5.90
CA LEU A 9 41.43 20.25 -5.15
C LEU A 9 41.45 19.27 -3.97
N ALA A 10 41.95 18.05 -4.17
CA ALA A 10 42.10 17.05 -3.11
C ALA A 10 43.08 17.53 -2.03
N SER A 11 44.23 18.10 -2.43
CA SER A 11 45.17 18.69 -1.46
C SER A 11 44.57 19.87 -0.69
N MET A 12 43.74 20.69 -1.33
CA MET A 12 43.07 21.83 -0.67
C MET A 12 42.07 21.38 0.40
N PHE A 13 41.25 20.35 0.11
CA PHE A 13 40.30 19.82 1.09
C PHE A 13 40.97 19.13 2.29
N ILE A 14 42.13 18.51 2.06
CA ILE A 14 42.93 17.89 3.13
C ILE A 14 43.64 18.97 3.97
N SER A 15 44.12 20.06 3.36
CA SER A 15 44.86 21.12 4.05
C SER A 15 43.96 22.14 4.78
N ASP A 16 42.73 22.35 4.31
CA ASP A 16 41.81 23.34 4.86
C ASP A 16 40.36 22.82 4.79
N GLY A 17 39.94 22.13 5.87
CA GLY A 17 38.59 21.57 5.99
C GLY A 17 37.49 22.63 5.86
N LYS A 18 37.78 23.90 6.14
CA LYS A 18 36.81 25.00 6.03
C LYS A 18 36.35 25.23 4.59
N ILE A 19 37.21 24.99 3.60
CA ILE A 19 36.86 25.12 2.18
C ILE A 19 35.81 24.08 1.78
N LEU A 20 35.91 22.86 2.34
CA LEU A 20 34.92 21.81 2.10
C LEU A 20 33.57 22.18 2.72
N GLU A 21 33.60 22.68 3.96
CA GLU A 21 32.40 23.14 4.67
C GLU A 21 31.68 24.26 3.92
N GLU A 22 32.43 25.30 3.49
CA GLU A 22 31.89 26.43 2.71
C GLU A 22 31.29 25.96 1.38
N LEU A 23 31.93 25.01 0.70
CA LEU A 23 31.40 24.43 -0.54
C LEU A 23 30.08 23.68 -0.29
N VAL A 24 30.00 22.87 0.77
CA VAL A 24 28.77 22.15 1.12
C VAL A 24 27.66 23.13 1.49
N ASP A 25 27.95 24.17 2.26
CA ASP A 25 26.97 25.21 2.60
C ASP A 25 26.46 25.94 1.34
N CYS A 26 27.33 26.24 0.37
CA CYS A 26 26.91 26.76 -0.92
C CYS A 26 25.98 25.79 -1.67
N MET A 27 26.29 24.49 -1.69
CA MET A 27 25.42 23.48 -2.31
C MET A 27 24.05 23.40 -1.63
N VAL A 28 24.02 23.50 -0.30
CA VAL A 28 22.79 23.48 0.52
C VAL A 28 21.91 24.70 0.20
N SER A 29 22.50 25.89 0.10
CA SER A 29 21.76 27.10 -0.31
C SER A 29 21.10 26.98 -1.70
N CYS A 30 21.65 26.10 -2.55
CA CYS A 30 21.14 25.79 -3.88
C CYS A 30 20.11 24.64 -3.89
N ALA A 31 20.07 23.81 -2.85
CA ALA A 31 19.24 22.60 -2.78
C ALA A 31 17.87 22.82 -2.13
N VAL A 32 17.27 24.00 -2.33
CA VAL A 32 15.94 24.32 -1.78
C VAL A 32 14.85 23.66 -2.62
N LEU A 33 13.95 22.91 -2.00
CA LEU A 33 12.94 22.10 -2.69
C LEU A 33 11.71 22.91 -3.15
N ASN A 34 11.18 22.57 -4.32
CA ASN A 34 9.90 23.05 -4.85
C ASN A 34 8.77 22.04 -4.53
N ARG A 35 8.06 22.27 -3.42
CA ARG A 35 7.05 21.34 -2.86
C ARG A 35 5.84 21.13 -3.77
N SER A 36 5.27 22.21 -4.31
CA SER A 36 4.10 22.15 -5.19
C SER A 36 4.36 21.35 -6.47
N SER A 37 5.62 21.30 -6.91
CA SER A 37 6.00 20.51 -8.08
C SER A 37 6.14 19.01 -7.79
N MET A 38 6.36 18.62 -6.53
CA MET A 38 6.40 17.21 -6.09
C MET A 38 4.99 16.61 -6.01
N GLU A 39 4.02 17.38 -5.52
CA GLU A 39 2.59 17.03 -5.44
C GLU A 39 2.07 16.54 -6.80
N LEU A 40 2.27 17.36 -7.82
CA LEU A 40 1.80 17.09 -9.18
C LEU A 40 2.43 15.85 -9.80
N VAL A 41 3.70 15.57 -9.52
CA VAL A 41 4.42 14.42 -10.10
C VAL A 41 3.86 13.11 -9.55
N VAL A 42 3.71 13.01 -8.23
CA VAL A 42 3.28 11.77 -7.58
C VAL A 42 1.81 11.46 -7.87
N GLU A 43 0.96 12.48 -8.08
CA GLU A 43 -0.45 12.28 -8.42
C GLU A 43 -0.70 11.82 -9.86
N VAL A 44 0.17 12.23 -10.80
CA VAL A 44 0.05 11.88 -12.23
C VAL A 44 0.59 10.47 -12.50
N ASP A 45 1.68 10.07 -11.84
CA ASP A 45 2.34 8.77 -12.06
C ASP A 45 1.79 7.63 -11.18
N LYS A 46 0.48 7.37 -11.29
CA LYS A 46 -0.19 6.30 -10.50
C LYS A 46 0.33 4.88 -10.80
N GLU A 47 1.00 4.67 -11.92
CA GLU A 47 1.44 3.35 -12.41
C GLU A 47 2.97 3.18 -12.51
N CYS A 48 3.76 4.08 -11.95
CA CYS A 48 5.21 4.01 -12.11
C CYS A 48 5.80 2.76 -11.43
N LYS A 49 6.27 1.80 -12.25
CA LYS A 49 6.88 0.52 -11.81
C LYS A 49 8.31 0.65 -11.31
N LYS A 50 8.95 1.81 -11.51
CA LYS A 50 10.31 2.09 -11.05
C LYS A 50 10.43 3.57 -10.70
N PHE A 51 10.03 3.91 -9.48
CA PHE A 51 10.13 5.26 -8.96
C PHE A 51 11.56 5.49 -8.47
N ASP A 52 12.31 6.39 -9.14
CA ASP A 52 13.56 6.94 -8.63
C ASP A 52 13.22 8.26 -7.92
N PHE A 53 13.12 8.21 -6.59
CA PHE A 53 12.78 9.33 -5.73
C PHE A 53 13.71 10.52 -5.98
N CYS A 54 15.01 10.27 -6.15
CA CYS A 54 15.98 11.33 -6.42
C CYS A 54 15.63 12.06 -7.71
N SER A 55 15.32 11.33 -8.78
CA SER A 55 15.01 11.93 -10.10
C SER A 55 13.78 12.85 -10.09
N GLN A 56 12.88 12.67 -9.12
CA GLN A 56 11.62 13.40 -9.04
C GLN A 56 11.73 14.70 -8.23
N LEU A 57 12.80 14.87 -7.43
CA LEU A 57 13.01 16.08 -6.64
C LEU A 57 13.24 17.28 -7.55
N LYS A 58 12.35 18.27 -7.46
CA LYS A 58 12.48 19.54 -8.16
C LYS A 58 12.95 20.61 -7.20
N LEU A 59 14.05 21.29 -7.55
CA LEU A 59 14.61 22.38 -6.76
C LEU A 59 14.02 23.73 -7.21
N ARG A 60 14.14 24.74 -6.35
CA ARG A 60 13.84 26.13 -6.64
C ARG A 60 14.97 26.76 -7.48
N TYR A 61 14.71 27.97 -7.97
CA TYR A 61 15.70 28.82 -8.65
C TYR A 61 16.27 28.26 -9.97
N GLY A 62 15.60 27.27 -10.58
CA GLY A 62 16.02 26.70 -11.87
C GLY A 62 17.26 25.82 -11.82
N ILE A 63 17.75 25.49 -10.62
CA ILE A 63 18.90 24.60 -10.44
C ILE A 63 18.43 23.16 -10.66
N ARG A 64 19.16 22.39 -11.48
CA ARG A 64 18.84 20.97 -11.70
C ARG A 64 19.66 20.11 -10.74
N LEU A 65 19.08 19.00 -10.29
CA LEU A 65 19.83 18.01 -9.50
C LEU A 65 21.08 17.50 -10.21
N THR A 66 21.07 17.44 -11.55
CA THR A 66 22.25 17.08 -12.35
C THR A 66 23.44 18.01 -12.12
N ASP A 67 23.17 19.29 -11.84
CA ASP A 67 24.21 20.29 -11.62
C ASP A 67 24.88 20.05 -10.25
N LEU A 68 24.09 19.80 -9.20
CA LEU A 68 24.59 19.40 -7.88
C LEU A 68 25.31 18.04 -7.93
N ARG A 69 24.75 17.07 -8.64
CA ARG A 69 25.33 15.74 -8.84
C ARG A 69 26.73 15.82 -9.45
N THR A 70 26.96 16.74 -10.39
CA THR A 70 28.29 16.96 -10.99
C THR A 70 29.34 17.39 -9.96
N ILE A 71 28.93 18.14 -8.93
CA ILE A 71 29.81 18.52 -7.82
C ILE A 71 30.06 17.30 -6.91
N CYS A 72 29.03 16.52 -6.58
CA CYS A 72 29.16 15.28 -5.81
C CYS A 72 30.12 14.28 -6.48
N VAL A 73 30.06 14.13 -7.81
CA VAL A 73 31.01 13.29 -8.59
C VAL A 73 32.45 13.74 -8.36
N LYS A 74 32.70 15.06 -8.34
CA LYS A 74 34.06 15.60 -8.12
C LYS A 74 34.51 15.36 -6.68
N LEU A 75 33.62 15.56 -5.71
CA LEU A 75 33.91 15.29 -4.29
C LEU A 75 34.23 13.81 -4.06
N ALA A 76 33.49 12.89 -4.69
CA ALA A 76 33.76 11.46 -4.64
C ALA A 76 35.12 11.09 -5.25
N LYS A 77 35.50 11.73 -6.36
CA LYS A 77 36.82 11.51 -7.01
C LYS A 77 38.01 12.08 -6.22
N CYS A 78 37.77 13.04 -5.34
CA CYS A 78 38.78 13.66 -4.49
C CYS A 78 38.85 13.04 -3.08
N ASP A 79 38.19 11.89 -2.84
CA ASP A 79 38.09 11.24 -1.52
C ASP A 79 37.53 12.16 -0.41
N ALA A 80 36.81 13.23 -0.78
CA ALA A 80 36.24 14.22 0.15
C ALA A 80 34.76 13.97 0.49
N ALA A 81 34.13 12.98 -0.15
CA ALA A 81 32.70 12.69 0.00
C ALA A 81 32.33 12.26 1.42
N GLU A 82 33.18 11.51 2.12
CA GLU A 82 32.92 11.04 3.49
C GLU A 82 32.97 12.18 4.50
N SER A 83 33.98 13.03 4.43
CA SER A 83 34.09 14.25 5.25
C SER A 83 32.88 15.17 5.02
N ALA A 84 32.44 15.32 3.75
CA ALA A 84 31.23 16.06 3.42
C ALA A 84 29.96 15.41 4.02
N LEU A 85 29.84 14.08 3.99
CA LEU A 85 28.71 13.35 4.61
C LEU A 85 28.65 13.55 6.13
N LEU A 86 29.78 13.47 6.82
CA LEU A 86 29.87 13.72 8.26
C LEU A 86 29.52 15.17 8.61
N TYR A 87 29.99 16.13 7.81
CA TYR A 87 29.63 17.54 7.97
C TYR A 87 28.12 17.75 7.79
N CYS A 88 27.52 17.16 6.75
CA CYS A 88 26.08 17.19 6.54
C CYS A 88 25.32 16.62 7.74
N ASP A 89 25.72 15.45 8.27
CA ASP A 89 25.05 14.82 9.44
C ASP A 89 25.09 15.74 10.65
N ASN A 90 26.27 16.28 10.99
CA ASN A 90 26.43 17.20 12.11
C ASN A 90 25.57 18.47 11.96
N LYS A 91 25.53 19.07 10.76
CA LYS A 91 24.69 20.25 10.50
C LYS A 91 23.20 19.92 10.59
N MET A 92 22.75 18.78 10.08
CA MET A 92 21.34 18.37 10.16
C MET A 92 20.80 18.34 11.59
N TRP A 93 21.61 17.90 12.57
CA TRP A 93 21.22 17.88 13.98
C TRP A 93 21.15 19.26 14.63
N ASN A 94 22.00 20.20 14.19
CA ASN A 94 22.16 21.51 14.82
C ASN A 94 21.35 22.63 14.15
N THR A 95 20.95 22.46 12.89
CA THR A 95 20.17 23.45 12.16
C THR A 95 18.71 23.43 12.62
N ASN A 96 18.08 24.59 12.84
CA ASN A 96 16.66 24.67 13.23
C ASN A 96 15.69 24.73 12.04
N SER A 97 16.17 25.17 10.87
CA SER A 97 15.34 25.24 9.65
C SER A 97 15.11 23.86 9.05
N LEU A 98 13.84 23.46 8.88
CA LEU A 98 13.48 22.19 8.26
C LEU A 98 13.85 22.16 6.77
N GLU A 99 13.78 23.29 6.08
CA GLU A 99 14.20 23.40 4.67
C GLU A 99 15.70 23.23 4.48
N GLU A 100 16.51 23.81 5.38
CA GLU A 100 17.97 23.60 5.34
C GLU A 100 18.31 22.15 5.68
N ARG A 101 17.65 21.53 6.67
CA ARG A 101 17.82 20.10 6.96
C ARG A 101 17.51 19.23 5.73
N LEU A 102 16.42 19.53 5.02
CA LEU A 102 16.08 18.86 3.76
C LEU A 102 17.19 19.01 2.71
N ALA A 103 17.72 20.21 2.54
CA ALA A 103 18.81 20.47 1.60
C ALA A 103 20.07 19.66 1.94
N PHE A 104 20.48 19.59 3.22
CA PHE A 104 21.58 18.73 3.64
C PHE A 104 21.32 17.24 3.33
N MET A 105 20.09 16.74 3.55
CA MET A 105 19.72 15.37 3.20
C MET A 105 19.79 15.11 1.69
N ILE A 106 19.39 16.07 0.85
CA ILE A 106 19.50 15.96 -0.61
C ILE A 106 20.96 15.81 -1.01
N ILE A 107 21.85 16.64 -0.45
CA ILE A 107 23.29 16.54 -0.73
C ILE A 107 23.85 15.20 -0.24
N SER A 108 23.48 14.73 0.96
CA SER A 108 23.89 13.43 1.48
C SER A 108 23.45 12.28 0.57
N LEU A 109 22.21 12.30 0.10
CA LEU A 109 21.67 11.27 -0.80
C LEU A 109 22.43 11.25 -2.13
N LEU A 110 22.70 12.41 -2.72
CA LEU A 110 23.48 12.52 -3.96
C LEU A 110 24.92 12.00 -3.77
N LEU A 111 25.58 12.35 -2.66
CA LEU A 111 26.92 11.86 -2.35
C LEU A 111 26.95 10.33 -2.19
N LEU A 112 25.97 9.75 -1.49
CA LEU A 112 25.85 8.30 -1.33
C LEU A 112 25.63 7.60 -2.67
N ARG A 113 24.74 8.10 -3.52
CA ARG A 113 24.52 7.55 -4.88
C ARG A 113 25.78 7.59 -5.73
N GLU A 114 26.57 8.66 -5.63
CA GLU A 114 27.85 8.74 -6.35
C GLU A 114 28.92 7.82 -5.78
N LEU A 115 28.98 7.62 -4.47
CA LEU A 115 29.86 6.63 -3.86
C LEU A 115 29.53 5.22 -4.39
N GLN A 116 28.24 4.84 -4.49
CA GLN A 116 27.82 3.55 -5.05
C GLN A 116 28.43 3.26 -6.43
N THR A 117 28.50 4.26 -7.30
CA THR A 117 29.05 4.09 -8.66
C THR A 117 30.58 3.96 -8.70
N ASN A 118 31.28 4.47 -7.68
CA ASN A 118 32.74 4.57 -7.64
C ASN A 118 33.41 3.48 -6.77
N ILE A 119 32.65 2.66 -6.03
CA ILE A 119 33.14 1.60 -5.11
C ILE A 119 34.06 0.56 -5.78
N SER A 120 34.18 0.54 -7.12
CA SER A 120 35.12 -0.35 -7.82
C SER A 120 36.62 -0.05 -7.64
N ARG A 121 37.04 1.09 -7.04
CA ARG A 121 38.47 1.47 -7.04
C ARG A 121 38.94 2.16 -5.75
N LYS A 122 39.54 1.41 -4.82
CA LYS A 122 40.75 1.71 -3.99
C LYS A 122 40.66 1.27 -2.51
N ALA A 123 41.87 1.12 -1.94
CA ALA A 123 42.31 0.20 -0.91
C ALA A 123 42.24 0.68 0.57
N ASP A 124 41.45 1.71 0.90
CA ASP A 124 41.26 2.17 2.28
C ASP A 124 39.84 1.86 2.78
N GLU A 125 39.49 0.57 2.82
CA GLU A 125 38.14 0.07 3.07
C GLU A 125 37.70 0.19 4.54
N ALA A 126 38.62 0.29 5.51
CA ALA A 126 38.27 0.16 6.92
C ALA A 126 37.63 1.42 7.54
N THR A 127 38.23 2.60 7.29
CA THR A 127 37.75 3.91 7.78
C THR A 127 36.50 4.36 7.03
N ARG A 128 36.48 4.23 5.70
CA ARG A 128 35.34 4.57 4.83
C ARG A 128 34.03 3.92 5.27
N ASN A 129 34.12 2.66 5.69
CA ASN A 129 32.98 1.88 6.15
C ASN A 129 32.50 2.24 7.55
N SER A 130 33.23 3.05 8.32
CA SER A 130 32.83 3.45 9.67
C SER A 130 31.90 4.66 9.65
N SER A 131 32.21 5.70 8.88
CA SER A 131 31.40 6.92 8.85
C SER A 131 30.05 6.71 8.17
N ILE A 132 30.01 5.92 7.10
CA ILE A 132 28.75 5.54 6.43
C ILE A 132 27.87 4.70 7.37
N GLU A 133 28.47 3.82 8.18
CA GLU A 133 27.74 3.05 9.21
C GLU A 133 27.16 3.98 10.29
N ILE A 134 27.93 4.98 10.75
CA ILE A 134 27.48 5.99 11.72
C ILE A 134 26.33 6.81 11.15
N LEU A 135 26.45 7.27 9.91
CA LEU A 135 25.39 8.00 9.20
C LEU A 135 24.12 7.16 9.12
N CYS A 136 24.22 5.90 8.67
CA CYS A 136 23.07 5.00 8.59
C CYS A 136 22.37 4.83 9.96
N LYS A 137 23.15 4.65 11.04
CA LYS A 137 22.61 4.58 12.41
C LYS A 137 21.92 5.89 12.83
N SER A 138 22.56 7.04 12.59
CA SER A 138 22.03 8.38 12.91
C SER A 138 20.64 8.59 12.30
N PHE A 139 20.46 8.21 11.03
CA PHE A 139 19.15 8.32 10.35
C PHE A 139 18.10 7.31 10.88
N ILE A 140 18.52 6.08 11.21
CA ILE A 140 17.61 5.09 11.84
C ILE A 140 17.11 5.61 13.20
N ASP A 141 18.01 6.16 14.02
CA ASP A 141 17.67 6.71 15.34
C ASP A 141 16.72 7.91 15.20
N ARG A 142 16.92 8.76 14.18
CA ARG A 142 16.06 9.90 13.88
C ARG A 142 14.62 9.49 13.56
N ILE A 143 14.42 8.49 12.69
CA ILE A 143 13.07 7.97 12.37
C ILE A 143 12.39 7.39 13.62
N SER A 144 13.16 6.78 14.51
CA SER A 144 12.64 6.15 15.74
C SER A 144 12.08 7.16 16.75
N ILE A 145 12.59 8.40 16.77
CA ILE A 145 12.25 9.42 17.77
C ILE A 145 10.97 10.20 17.40
N GLY A 146 10.56 10.21 16.12
CA GLY A 146 9.46 11.04 15.59
C GLY A 146 8.04 10.60 15.94
N LEU A 147 7.77 10.19 17.19
CA LEU A 147 6.51 9.61 17.64
C LEU A 147 5.32 10.58 17.68
N GLU A 148 5.57 11.89 17.84
CA GLU A 148 4.53 12.92 17.92
C GLU A 148 4.00 13.36 16.54
N ASP A 149 4.82 13.22 15.48
CA ASP A 149 4.50 13.67 14.11
C ASP A 149 3.67 12.64 13.31
N VAL A 150 3.53 11.41 13.79
CA VAL A 150 2.96 10.31 12.99
C VAL A 150 1.44 10.40 12.81
N GLU A 151 0.72 10.87 13.83
CA GLU A 151 -0.72 11.14 13.68
C GLU A 151 -0.98 12.26 12.67
N VAL A 152 -0.05 13.21 12.50
CA VAL A 152 -0.13 14.31 11.52
C VAL A 152 0.07 13.75 10.10
N ILE A 153 1.13 12.95 9.89
CA ILE A 153 1.44 12.31 8.61
C ILE A 153 0.29 11.44 8.08
N GLU A 154 -0.52 10.85 8.96
CA GLU A 154 -1.62 9.95 8.59
C GLU A 154 -3.00 10.62 8.46
N LYS A 155 -3.24 11.75 9.12
CA LYS A 155 -4.52 12.48 9.04
C LYS A 155 -4.58 13.36 7.79
N GLU A 156 -3.45 13.84 7.30
CA GLU A 156 -3.34 14.71 6.11
C GLU A 156 -3.41 13.94 4.79
N VAL A 157 -4.47 13.14 4.59
CA VAL A 157 -4.73 12.45 3.32
C VAL A 157 -5.17 13.43 2.21
N ILE A 158 -5.32 14.71 2.49
CA ILE A 158 -5.91 15.69 1.56
C ILE A 158 -5.16 17.02 1.69
N ASN A 159 -4.15 17.20 0.83
CA ASN A 159 -3.84 18.43 0.07
C ASN A 159 -2.50 19.16 0.22
N GLU A 160 -1.56 18.81 1.10
CA GLU A 160 -0.20 19.38 1.01
C GLU A 160 0.86 18.34 1.40
N TYR A 161 1.89 18.14 0.56
CA TYR A 161 3.11 17.45 0.98
C TYR A 161 3.87 18.39 1.91
N ASP A 162 3.50 18.37 3.19
CA ASP A 162 4.24 19.12 4.19
C ASP A 162 5.69 18.62 4.24
N THR A 163 6.56 19.55 4.56
CA THR A 163 7.99 19.42 4.84
C THR A 163 8.31 18.19 5.69
N ILE A 164 7.44 17.83 6.64
CA ILE A 164 7.58 16.65 7.50
C ILE A 164 7.49 15.34 6.70
N VAL A 165 6.54 15.22 5.77
CA VAL A 165 6.35 14.04 4.92
C VAL A 165 7.56 13.86 4.00
N ILE A 166 7.99 14.96 3.35
CA ILE A 166 9.15 14.95 2.45
C ILE A 166 10.42 14.58 3.22
N ARG A 167 10.59 15.08 4.43
CA ARG A 167 11.71 14.71 5.32
C ARG A 167 11.71 13.21 5.60
N HIS A 168 10.58 12.64 6.01
CA HIS A 168 10.51 11.21 6.31
C HIS A 168 10.83 10.35 5.08
N ALA A 169 10.34 10.74 3.91
CA ALA A 169 10.66 10.07 2.66
C ALA A 169 12.18 10.16 2.34
N MET A 170 12.79 11.34 2.53
CA MET A 170 14.24 11.52 2.40
C MET A 170 15.04 10.68 3.38
N ASP A 171 14.64 10.61 4.65
CA ASP A 171 15.33 9.80 5.67
C ASP A 171 15.37 8.32 5.24
N LEU A 172 14.26 7.78 4.71
CA LEU A 172 14.19 6.40 4.21
C LEU A 172 15.15 6.15 3.03
N CYS A 173 15.15 7.04 2.02
CA CYS A 173 16.06 6.94 0.88
C CYS A 173 17.53 7.02 1.30
N VAL A 174 17.86 7.91 2.26
CA VAL A 174 19.23 8.03 2.79
C VAL A 174 19.64 6.75 3.55
N ILE A 175 18.75 6.15 4.36
CA ILE A 175 19.04 4.88 5.03
C ILE A 175 19.35 3.78 4.02
N GLY A 176 18.50 3.60 3.00
CA GLY A 176 18.72 2.61 1.95
C GLY A 176 20.04 2.83 1.21
N ALA A 177 20.27 4.05 0.73
CA ALA A 177 21.48 4.40 0.00
C ALA A 177 22.76 4.24 0.85
N ALA A 178 22.71 4.64 2.13
CA ALA A 178 23.81 4.48 3.07
C ALA A 178 24.09 3.01 3.36
N PHE A 179 23.06 2.22 3.65
CA PHE A 179 23.19 0.78 3.91
C PHE A 179 23.86 0.06 2.74
N ARG A 180 23.46 0.40 1.51
CA ARG A 180 24.04 -0.18 0.30
C ARG A 180 25.54 0.09 0.17
N CYS A 181 26.00 1.29 0.56
CA CYS A 181 27.41 1.70 0.51
C CYS A 181 28.31 1.03 1.56
N ILE A 182 27.76 0.30 2.54
CA ILE A 182 28.57 -0.38 3.56
C ILE A 182 29.19 -1.66 2.95
N ASP A 183 30.50 -1.74 2.80
CA ASP A 183 31.11 -2.94 2.19
C ASP A 183 31.15 -4.13 3.16
N SER A 184 31.27 -3.88 4.46
CA SER A 184 31.40 -4.94 5.47
C SER A 184 30.08 -5.70 5.67
N LYS A 185 30.07 -6.98 5.28
CA LYS A 185 28.95 -7.90 5.53
C LYS A 185 28.55 -7.98 7.00
N ALA A 186 29.52 -8.00 7.93
CA ALA A 186 29.25 -8.04 9.36
C ALA A 186 28.51 -6.77 9.83
N LYS A 187 28.93 -5.59 9.36
CA LYS A 187 28.27 -4.31 9.67
C LYS A 187 26.85 -4.27 9.09
N LYS A 188 26.68 -4.69 7.82
CA LYS A 188 25.37 -4.82 7.18
C LYS A 188 24.43 -5.72 7.98
N CYS A 189 24.86 -6.92 8.36
CA CYS A 189 24.02 -7.83 9.15
C CYS A 189 23.58 -7.23 10.50
N ARG A 190 24.41 -6.42 11.17
CA ARG A 190 24.04 -5.75 12.43
C ARG A 190 22.96 -4.69 12.25
N LEU A 191 22.93 -4.02 11.09
CA LEU A 191 21.99 -2.94 10.80
C LEU A 191 20.74 -3.41 10.07
N LEU A 192 20.82 -4.53 9.34
CA LEU A 192 19.81 -4.99 8.41
C LEU A 192 18.43 -5.09 9.08
N THR A 193 18.33 -5.76 10.23
CA THR A 193 17.05 -5.92 10.92
C THR A 193 16.41 -4.58 11.28
N ARG A 194 17.20 -3.62 11.80
CA ARG A 194 16.70 -2.28 12.13
C ARG A 194 16.26 -1.53 10.87
N CYS A 195 17.05 -1.59 9.81
CA CYS A 195 16.71 -0.97 8.52
C CYS A 195 15.42 -1.55 7.96
N MET A 196 15.29 -2.89 7.92
CA MET A 196 14.12 -3.58 7.41
C MET A 196 12.86 -3.23 8.20
N VAL A 197 12.92 -3.21 9.55
CA VAL A 197 11.77 -2.83 10.38
C VAL A 197 11.27 -1.43 10.02
N HIS A 198 12.15 -0.44 9.97
CA HIS A 198 11.76 0.95 9.66
C HIS A 198 11.36 1.14 8.20
N ILE A 199 12.07 0.54 7.25
CA ILE A 199 11.73 0.70 5.83
C ILE A 199 10.39 0.01 5.54
N PHE A 200 10.17 -1.20 6.07
CA PHE A 200 8.96 -1.96 5.77
C PHE A 200 7.73 -1.40 6.48
N GLU A 201 7.83 -0.94 7.74
CA GLU A 201 6.68 -0.31 8.40
C GLU A 201 6.17 0.92 7.62
N TRP A 202 7.07 1.70 7.03
CA TRP A 202 6.72 2.89 6.27
C TRP A 202 6.31 2.61 4.81
N ARG A 203 6.70 1.46 4.25
CA ARG A 203 6.19 1.01 2.94
C ARG A 203 4.66 0.86 2.94
N ALA A 204 4.10 0.34 4.04
CA ALA A 204 2.66 0.19 4.23
C ALA A 204 1.95 1.49 4.65
N SER A 205 2.62 2.65 4.56
CA SER A 205 2.02 3.96 4.85
C SER A 205 0.87 4.29 3.90
N ALA A 206 -0.09 5.08 4.38
CA ALA A 206 -1.15 5.63 3.53
C ALA A 206 -0.64 6.77 2.62
N ASN A 207 0.47 7.42 2.99
CA ASN A 207 1.08 8.46 2.18
C ASN A 207 1.89 7.84 1.04
N ARG A 208 1.54 8.18 -0.20
CA ARG A 208 2.13 7.57 -1.39
C ARG A 208 3.62 7.90 -1.54
N LEU A 209 4.03 9.13 -1.22
CA LEU A 209 5.43 9.55 -1.33
C LEU A 209 6.32 8.75 -0.37
N ILE A 210 5.89 8.58 0.89
CA ILE A 210 6.60 7.76 1.88
C ILE A 210 6.66 6.29 1.45
N SER A 211 5.53 5.74 0.98
CA SER A 211 5.46 4.36 0.50
C SER A 211 6.42 4.11 -0.67
N LEU A 212 6.53 5.03 -1.62
CA LEU A 212 7.46 4.95 -2.75
C LEU A 212 8.93 5.07 -2.31
N ALA A 213 9.25 5.99 -1.41
CA ALA A 213 10.60 6.14 -0.86
C ALA A 213 11.06 4.89 -0.09
N ALA A 214 10.15 4.31 0.69
CA ALA A 214 10.39 3.04 1.38
C ALA A 214 10.63 1.88 0.40
N ASP A 215 9.91 1.84 -0.73
CA ASP A 215 10.08 0.81 -1.76
C ASP A 215 11.46 0.90 -2.43
N GLU A 216 11.90 2.11 -2.79
CA GLU A 216 13.27 2.34 -3.28
C GLU A 216 14.33 1.95 -2.25
N ALA A 217 14.14 2.33 -0.98
CA ALA A 217 15.05 1.96 0.09
C ALA A 217 15.11 0.44 0.30
N ALA A 218 14.00 -0.28 0.15
CA ALA A 218 13.96 -1.74 0.21
C ALA A 218 14.75 -2.39 -0.93
N HIS A 219 14.69 -1.83 -2.14
CA HIS A 219 15.54 -2.25 -3.26
C HIS A 219 17.03 -2.04 -2.96
N ASP A 220 17.40 -0.91 -2.36
CA ASP A 220 18.79 -0.68 -1.94
C ASP A 220 19.26 -1.67 -0.87
N LEU A 221 18.38 -2.10 0.06
CA LEU A 221 18.71 -3.15 1.03
C LEU A 221 19.00 -4.48 0.32
N ALA A 222 18.16 -4.88 -0.64
CA ALA A 222 18.32 -6.12 -1.38
C ALA A 222 19.62 -6.11 -2.21
N GLU A 223 19.86 -5.03 -2.96
CA GLU A 223 21.09 -4.85 -3.73
C GLU A 223 22.32 -4.80 -2.82
N GLY A 224 22.22 -4.13 -1.66
CA GLY A 224 23.28 -4.07 -0.66
C GLY A 224 23.62 -5.43 -0.04
N MET A 225 22.63 -6.32 0.10
CA MET A 225 22.83 -7.70 0.59
C MET A 225 23.19 -8.68 -0.53
N HIS A 226 23.25 -8.23 -1.78
CA HIS A 226 23.41 -9.06 -2.99
C HIS A 226 22.31 -10.12 -3.14
N GLU A 227 21.10 -9.80 -2.71
CA GLU A 227 19.92 -10.64 -2.94
C GLU A 227 19.29 -10.30 -4.30
N PRO A 228 18.74 -11.28 -5.05
CA PRO A 228 18.22 -11.03 -6.40
C PRO A 228 16.98 -10.15 -6.44
N SER A 229 16.22 -10.13 -5.34
CA SER A 229 14.96 -9.40 -5.22
C SER A 229 14.67 -9.07 -3.76
N VAL A 230 13.82 -8.08 -3.54
CA VAL A 230 13.29 -7.76 -2.20
C VAL A 230 12.50 -8.93 -1.64
N SER A 231 11.78 -9.68 -2.48
CA SER A 231 11.03 -10.89 -2.10
C SER A 231 11.92 -11.94 -1.42
N LEU A 232 13.08 -12.24 -2.00
CA LEU A 232 14.01 -13.23 -1.44
C LEU A 232 14.70 -12.71 -0.16
N LEU A 233 15.00 -11.41 -0.10
CA LEU A 233 15.47 -10.78 1.14
C LEU A 233 14.43 -10.94 2.25
N CYS A 234 13.15 -10.66 1.98
CA CYS A 234 12.06 -10.83 2.92
C CYS A 234 11.94 -12.28 3.39
N LEU A 235 11.95 -13.25 2.47
CA LEU A 235 11.84 -14.67 2.82
C LEU A 235 12.98 -15.11 3.74
N LYS A 236 14.22 -14.71 3.43
CA LYS A 236 15.43 -15.10 4.18
C LYS A 236 15.46 -14.54 5.60
N TYR A 237 15.00 -13.31 5.78
CA TYR A 237 15.07 -12.62 7.07
C TYR A 237 13.73 -12.53 7.82
N ALA A 238 12.68 -13.15 7.28
CA ALA A 238 11.34 -13.18 7.86
C ALA A 238 11.34 -13.58 9.34
N ASN A 239 12.02 -14.67 9.69
CA ASN A 239 12.08 -15.16 11.08
C ASN A 239 12.72 -14.17 12.05
N THR A 240 13.69 -13.38 11.59
CA THR A 240 14.31 -12.32 12.40
C THR A 240 13.35 -11.15 12.59
N LEU A 241 12.50 -10.85 11.60
CA LEU A 241 11.51 -9.79 11.70
C LEU A 241 10.31 -10.18 12.57
N LEU A 242 9.99 -11.48 12.66
CA LEU A 242 8.96 -12.00 13.57
C LEU A 242 9.17 -11.57 15.03
N SER A 243 10.42 -11.52 15.50
CA SER A 243 10.70 -11.12 16.89
C SER A 243 10.43 -9.63 17.17
N HIS A 244 10.24 -8.81 16.12
CA HIS A 244 9.92 -7.38 16.23
C HIS A 244 8.42 -7.09 16.13
N ILE A 245 7.59 -8.11 15.89
CA ILE A 245 6.15 -7.96 15.82
C ILE A 245 5.56 -8.06 17.23
N CYS A 246 5.00 -6.95 17.69
CA CYS A 246 4.33 -6.83 18.97
C CYS A 246 2.84 -7.18 18.83
N ILE A 247 2.38 -8.11 19.66
CA ILE A 247 0.94 -8.41 19.84
C ILE A 247 0.36 -7.71 21.09
N LEU A 248 1.23 -7.30 22.00
CA LEU A 248 0.93 -6.58 23.23
C LEU A 248 1.69 -5.24 23.25
N GLY A 249 1.13 -4.23 23.92
CA GLY A 249 1.70 -2.89 23.99
C GLY A 249 0.71 -1.79 23.61
N ASP A 250 1.26 -0.59 23.45
CA ASP A 250 0.55 0.64 23.09
C ASP A 250 0.01 0.58 21.66
N SER A 251 -1.07 1.31 21.38
CA SER A 251 -1.72 1.35 20.05
C SER A 251 -0.74 1.59 18.92
N TRP A 252 0.28 2.42 19.14
CA TRP A 252 1.30 2.73 18.14
C TRP A 252 2.22 1.55 17.83
N GLN A 253 2.67 0.79 18.84
CA GLN A 253 3.50 -0.40 18.63
C GLN A 253 2.73 -1.47 17.84
N LEU A 254 1.42 -1.58 18.10
CA LEU A 254 0.53 -2.47 17.35
C LEU A 254 0.33 -2.01 15.91
N ILE A 255 0.21 -0.70 15.66
CA ILE A 255 0.12 -0.13 14.30
C ILE A 255 1.41 -0.42 13.52
N ARG A 256 2.58 -0.18 14.12
CA ARG A 256 3.89 -0.49 13.51
C ARG A 256 4.00 -1.96 13.15
N SER A 257 3.60 -2.83 14.07
CA SER A 257 3.61 -4.28 13.86
C SER A 257 2.69 -4.69 12.72
N ALA A 258 1.46 -4.18 12.68
CA ALA A 258 0.51 -4.46 11.59
C ALA A 258 1.00 -3.93 10.23
N ARG A 259 1.68 -2.79 10.20
CA ARG A 259 2.33 -2.26 9.00
C ARG A 259 3.48 -3.12 8.51
N LEU A 260 4.36 -3.53 9.42
CA LEU A 260 5.46 -4.43 9.11
C LEU A 260 4.93 -5.74 8.52
N VAL A 261 3.86 -6.31 9.11
CA VAL A 261 3.20 -7.50 8.56
C VAL A 261 2.62 -7.24 7.17
N THR A 262 1.90 -6.12 6.98
CA THR A 262 1.36 -5.73 5.66
C THR A 262 2.46 -5.67 4.62
N ALA A 263 3.58 -5.01 4.93
CA ALA A 263 4.69 -4.87 3.99
C ALA A 263 5.42 -6.19 3.72
N LEU A 264 5.55 -7.08 4.71
CA LEU A 264 6.14 -8.40 4.52
C LEU A 264 5.32 -9.27 3.57
N LEU A 265 3.99 -9.24 3.72
CA LEU A 265 3.05 -9.91 2.84
C LEU A 265 3.16 -9.34 1.42
N ASP A 266 2.97 -8.03 1.25
CA ASP A 266 3.02 -7.35 -0.04
C ASP A 266 4.38 -7.42 -0.79
N LEU A 267 5.48 -7.75 -0.10
CA LEU A 267 6.83 -7.83 -0.69
C LEU A 267 7.27 -9.27 -0.96
N CYS A 268 6.77 -10.24 -0.21
CA CYS A 268 7.23 -11.62 -0.28
C CYS A 268 6.28 -12.46 -1.13
N ASN A 269 6.60 -12.60 -2.40
CA ASN A 269 5.77 -13.34 -3.36
C ASN A 269 6.06 -14.85 -3.36
N GLU A 270 6.97 -15.33 -2.51
CA GLU A 270 7.38 -16.72 -2.47
C GLU A 270 6.37 -17.59 -1.73
N LYS A 271 5.84 -18.63 -2.37
CA LYS A 271 4.90 -19.59 -1.74
C LYS A 271 5.47 -20.24 -0.47
N ALA A 272 6.79 -20.36 -0.35
CA ALA A 272 7.47 -20.85 0.84
C ALA A 272 7.20 -19.98 2.10
N PHE A 273 6.80 -18.73 1.91
CA PHE A 273 6.44 -17.80 2.99
C PHE A 273 5.08 -18.11 3.63
N PHE A 274 4.25 -18.96 3.03
CA PHE A 274 2.88 -19.21 3.47
C PHE A 274 2.75 -19.60 4.95
N ALA A 275 3.61 -20.50 5.45
CA ALA A 275 3.58 -20.90 6.86
C ALA A 275 3.85 -19.71 7.81
N THR A 276 4.81 -18.85 7.45
CA THR A 276 5.08 -17.62 8.18
C THR A 276 3.92 -16.63 8.07
N ALA A 277 3.34 -16.48 6.87
CA ALA A 277 2.16 -15.64 6.64
C ALA A 277 0.96 -16.06 7.51
N CYS A 278 0.73 -17.37 7.69
CA CYS A 278 -0.31 -17.89 8.59
C CYS A 278 -0.04 -17.49 10.05
N LEU A 279 1.20 -17.61 10.53
CA LEU A 279 1.58 -17.17 11.88
C LEU A 279 1.33 -15.67 12.07
N LEU A 280 1.74 -14.86 11.09
CA LEU A 280 1.51 -13.41 11.08
C LEU A 280 0.03 -13.05 11.12
N ASN A 281 -0.79 -13.73 10.31
CA ASN A 281 -2.23 -13.53 10.31
C ASN A 281 -2.88 -13.90 11.66
N ASN A 282 -2.44 -15.00 12.29
CA ASN A 282 -2.91 -15.38 13.62
C ASN A 282 -2.55 -14.34 14.68
N GLN A 283 -1.33 -13.78 14.62
CA GLN A 283 -0.94 -12.65 15.48
C GLN A 283 -1.84 -11.44 15.22
N MET A 284 -2.12 -11.09 13.97
CA MET A 284 -3.01 -9.98 13.63
C MET A 284 -4.45 -10.21 14.11
N MET A 285 -4.96 -11.45 14.05
CA MET A 285 -6.25 -11.79 14.67
C MET A 285 -6.23 -11.56 16.18
N SER A 286 -5.16 -11.96 16.88
CA SER A 286 -5.03 -11.71 18.32
C SER A 286 -5.01 -10.21 18.68
N VAL A 287 -4.41 -9.37 17.82
CA VAL A 287 -4.43 -7.92 17.99
C VAL A 287 -5.83 -7.36 17.76
N LEU A 288 -6.56 -7.85 16.76
CA LEU A 288 -7.93 -7.44 16.46
C LEU A 288 -8.87 -7.70 17.65
N ASP A 289 -8.68 -8.82 18.34
CA ASP A 289 -9.51 -9.26 19.47
C ASP A 289 -9.46 -8.32 20.68
N ARG A 290 -8.45 -7.44 20.74
CA ARG A 290 -8.32 -6.39 21.76
C ARG A 290 -9.29 -5.22 21.55
N ASN A 291 -9.94 -5.13 20.39
CA ASN A 291 -10.88 -4.06 20.01
C ASN A 291 -10.30 -2.63 20.11
N ASP A 292 -9.00 -2.46 19.90
CA ASP A 292 -8.38 -1.14 19.81
C ASP A 292 -8.72 -0.50 18.44
N THR A 293 -9.57 0.52 18.48
CA THR A 293 -10.09 1.20 17.30
C THR A 293 -8.99 1.92 16.49
N LYS A 294 -7.88 2.31 17.12
CA LYS A 294 -6.77 3.01 16.45
C LYS A 294 -5.96 2.05 15.57
N CYS A 295 -5.65 0.85 16.06
CA CYS A 295 -4.87 -0.13 15.30
C CYS A 295 -5.72 -0.97 14.33
N THR A 296 -7.03 -1.07 14.57
CA THR A 296 -7.97 -1.86 13.75
C THR A 296 -7.79 -1.67 12.23
N PRO A 297 -7.69 -0.45 11.66
CA PRO A 297 -7.51 -0.29 10.22
C PRO A 297 -6.20 -0.90 9.69
N ALA A 298 -5.11 -0.81 10.44
CA ALA A 298 -3.81 -1.35 10.04
C ALA A 298 -3.84 -2.89 10.06
N VAL A 299 -4.46 -3.47 11.09
CA VAL A 299 -4.65 -4.93 11.22
C VAL A 299 -5.51 -5.47 10.07
N ILE A 300 -6.60 -4.79 9.70
CA ILE A 300 -7.43 -5.22 8.56
C ILE A 300 -6.64 -5.14 7.25
N ARG A 301 -5.77 -4.13 7.06
CA ARG A 301 -4.91 -4.06 5.86
C ARG A 301 -3.94 -5.24 5.78
N ALA A 302 -3.36 -5.65 6.91
CA ALA A 302 -2.53 -6.86 6.96
C ALA A 302 -3.34 -8.10 6.53
N MET A 303 -4.56 -8.28 7.04
CA MET A 303 -5.44 -9.40 6.65
C MET A 303 -5.84 -9.34 5.17
N ILE A 304 -6.07 -8.15 4.62
CA ILE A 304 -6.36 -7.98 3.19
C ILE A 304 -5.17 -8.46 2.34
N SER A 305 -3.96 -8.06 2.72
CA SER A 305 -2.72 -8.43 2.01
C SER A 305 -2.52 -9.94 2.05
N PHE A 306 -2.70 -10.54 3.24
CA PHE A 306 -2.68 -12.00 3.40
C PHE A 306 -3.66 -12.73 2.47
N VAL A 307 -4.90 -12.25 2.35
CA VAL A 307 -5.90 -12.86 1.46
C VAL A 307 -5.52 -12.73 -0.01
N ILE A 308 -4.92 -11.61 -0.42
CA ILE A 308 -4.43 -11.41 -1.79
C ILE A 308 -3.32 -12.42 -2.10
N ASP A 309 -2.29 -12.47 -1.26
CA ASP A 309 -1.12 -13.34 -1.49
C ASP A 309 -1.51 -14.82 -1.49
N VAL A 310 -2.39 -15.22 -0.56
CA VAL A 310 -2.90 -16.59 -0.52
C VAL A 310 -3.65 -16.96 -1.79
N ALA A 311 -4.48 -16.06 -2.33
CA ALA A 311 -5.17 -16.31 -3.59
C ALA A 311 -4.18 -16.48 -4.76
N GLU A 312 -3.06 -15.76 -4.74
CA GLU A 312 -2.00 -15.86 -5.75
C GLU A 312 -1.14 -17.12 -5.59
N TRP A 313 -0.90 -17.60 -4.36
CA TRP A 313 -0.13 -18.83 -4.09
C TRP A 313 -0.91 -20.12 -4.38
N PHE A 314 -2.23 -20.06 -4.37
CA PHE A 314 -3.13 -21.21 -4.53
C PHE A 314 -4.27 -20.97 -5.55
N PRO A 315 -3.98 -20.53 -6.79
CA PRO A 315 -5.02 -20.10 -7.75
C PRO A 315 -5.86 -21.25 -8.30
N ASN A 316 -5.31 -22.47 -8.31
CA ASN A 316 -5.93 -23.64 -8.92
C ASN A 316 -6.48 -24.65 -7.90
N GLU A 317 -6.39 -24.35 -6.61
CA GLU A 317 -6.96 -25.21 -5.57
C GLU A 317 -8.49 -25.16 -5.63
N LYS A 318 -9.12 -26.34 -5.56
CA LYS A 318 -10.58 -26.50 -5.59
C LYS A 318 -11.00 -27.53 -4.57
N GLU A 319 -12.25 -27.45 -4.16
CA GLU A 319 -12.87 -28.50 -3.36
C GLU A 319 -12.94 -29.80 -4.20
N ASP A 320 -12.47 -30.91 -3.65
CA ASP A 320 -12.54 -32.22 -4.33
C ASP A 320 -14.01 -32.55 -4.62
N ASP A 321 -14.29 -32.95 -5.87
CA ASP A 321 -15.64 -33.38 -6.27
C ASP A 321 -16.17 -34.45 -5.31
N GLU A 322 -17.44 -34.35 -4.95
CA GLU A 322 -18.14 -35.38 -4.21
C GLU A 322 -18.22 -36.64 -5.09
N ILE A 323 -17.22 -37.52 -5.02
CA ILE A 323 -17.40 -38.90 -5.45
C ILE A 323 -18.46 -39.50 -4.53
N TYR A 324 -19.69 -39.61 -5.05
CA TYR A 324 -20.79 -40.35 -4.45
C TYR A 324 -20.45 -41.85 -4.51
N ASP A 325 -19.54 -42.29 -3.64
CA ASP A 325 -19.33 -43.72 -3.38
C ASP A 325 -20.28 -44.15 -2.25
N ASP A 326 -21.18 -45.06 -2.62
CA ASP A 326 -22.22 -45.80 -1.90
C ASP A 326 -22.56 -45.46 -0.42
N GLU A 327 -23.87 -45.45 -0.19
CA GLU A 327 -24.68 -44.90 0.91
C GLU A 327 -24.39 -45.36 2.36
N GLU A 328 -23.31 -46.07 2.68
CA GLU A 328 -23.09 -46.61 4.05
C GLU A 328 -21.90 -46.02 4.83
N LYS A 329 -21.21 -44.98 4.32
CA LYS A 329 -20.12 -44.29 5.06
C LYS A 329 -20.23 -42.76 5.13
N SER A 330 -21.42 -42.19 4.88
CA SER A 330 -21.58 -40.76 4.58
C SER A 330 -21.37 -39.81 5.78
N GLU A 331 -21.69 -40.19 7.01
CA GLU A 331 -21.54 -39.29 8.16
C GLU A 331 -20.09 -39.20 8.68
N MET A 332 -19.28 -40.24 8.51
CA MET A 332 -17.90 -40.28 9.01
C MET A 332 -16.86 -39.80 7.97
N ASN A 333 -17.21 -39.81 6.68
CA ASN A 333 -16.33 -39.35 5.60
C ASN A 333 -16.44 -37.85 5.27
N THR A 334 -17.57 -37.20 5.55
CA THR A 334 -17.74 -35.73 5.34
C THR A 334 -16.91 -34.89 6.31
N ALA A 335 -16.63 -35.41 7.50
CA ALA A 335 -15.75 -34.79 8.49
C ALA A 335 -14.24 -34.97 8.22
N ASN A 336 -13.85 -35.88 7.30
CA ASN A 336 -12.47 -36.31 7.11
C ASN A 336 -11.77 -35.77 5.85
N ARG A 337 -12.45 -34.97 5.00
CA ARG A 337 -11.75 -34.26 3.90
C ARG A 337 -10.99 -33.07 4.49
N ARG A 338 -9.65 -33.14 4.46
CA ARG A 338 -8.76 -32.12 5.02
C ARG A 338 -8.97 -30.80 4.29
N ILE A 339 -9.64 -29.86 4.94
CA ILE A 339 -9.78 -28.48 4.45
C ILE A 339 -8.37 -27.92 4.29
N PRO A 340 -7.99 -27.39 3.12
CA PRO A 340 -6.69 -26.76 2.94
C PRO A 340 -6.48 -25.67 4.00
N GLU A 341 -5.25 -25.57 4.50
CA GLU A 341 -4.92 -24.65 5.59
C GLU A 341 -5.28 -23.20 5.25
N PHE A 342 -5.04 -22.80 3.99
CA PHE A 342 -5.36 -21.46 3.52
C PHE A 342 -6.87 -21.16 3.53
N VAL A 343 -7.70 -22.15 3.19
CA VAL A 343 -9.17 -22.04 3.27
C VAL A 343 -9.59 -21.86 4.72
N SER A 344 -9.02 -22.65 5.63
CA SER A 344 -9.29 -22.54 7.08
C SER A 344 -8.89 -21.16 7.62
N ALA A 345 -7.75 -20.62 7.19
CA ALA A 345 -7.28 -19.29 7.58
C ALA A 345 -8.24 -18.18 7.10
N ILE A 346 -8.66 -18.20 5.84
CA ILE A 346 -9.61 -17.20 5.30
C ILE A 346 -10.97 -17.31 6.01
N MET A 347 -11.45 -18.53 6.27
CA MET A 347 -12.69 -18.75 7.03
C MET A 347 -12.61 -18.16 8.44
N ALA A 348 -11.48 -18.33 9.14
CA ALA A 348 -11.26 -17.76 10.46
C ALA A 348 -11.31 -16.22 10.42
N ILE A 349 -10.66 -15.59 9.45
CA ILE A 349 -10.70 -14.14 9.23
C ILE A 349 -12.15 -13.66 9.05
N LEU A 350 -12.91 -14.28 8.14
CA LEU A 350 -14.29 -13.88 7.85
C LEU A 350 -15.21 -14.02 9.07
N LYS A 351 -15.06 -15.12 9.83
CA LYS A 351 -15.84 -15.33 11.05
C LYS A 351 -15.50 -14.33 12.14
N ARG A 352 -14.21 -13.99 12.32
CA ARG A 352 -13.77 -13.07 13.36
C ARG A 352 -14.12 -11.61 13.04
N THR A 353 -14.08 -11.23 11.77
CA THR A 353 -14.25 -9.84 11.33
C THR A 353 -15.70 -9.43 11.01
N LYS A 354 -16.66 -10.38 10.94
CA LYS A 354 -18.04 -10.10 10.50
C LYS A 354 -18.72 -8.94 11.25
N HIS A 355 -18.50 -8.81 12.55
CA HIS A 355 -19.11 -7.77 13.38
C HIS A 355 -18.64 -6.35 13.00
N LEU A 356 -17.44 -6.21 12.43
CA LEU A 356 -16.86 -4.93 12.00
C LEU A 356 -17.54 -4.35 10.74
N THR A 357 -18.35 -5.13 10.03
CA THR A 357 -19.25 -4.62 8.97
C THR A 357 -20.23 -3.57 9.52
N LEU A 358 -20.55 -3.62 10.82
CA LEU A 358 -21.42 -2.67 11.51
C LEU A 358 -20.64 -1.69 12.39
N SER A 359 -19.32 -1.55 12.18
CA SER A 359 -18.49 -0.60 12.93
C SER A 359 -19.00 0.84 12.76
N ARG A 360 -18.92 1.64 13.83
CA ARG A 360 -19.23 3.08 13.79
C ARG A 360 -18.28 3.82 12.84
N GLU A 361 -17.03 3.36 12.79
CA GLU A 361 -15.99 3.93 11.93
C GLU A 361 -16.20 3.51 10.47
N LEU A 362 -16.44 4.50 9.60
CA LEU A 362 -16.60 4.26 8.17
C LEU A 362 -15.36 3.57 7.55
N ARG A 363 -14.16 3.97 7.97
CA ARG A 363 -12.89 3.39 7.50
C ARG A 363 -12.85 1.87 7.72
N ASN A 364 -13.27 1.41 8.90
CA ASN A 364 -13.31 -0.02 9.23
C ASN A 364 -14.33 -0.75 8.34
N ARG A 365 -15.54 -0.19 8.18
CA ARG A 365 -16.56 -0.78 7.30
C ARG A 365 -16.07 -0.93 5.86
N LEU A 366 -15.43 0.09 5.30
CA LEU A 366 -14.91 0.05 3.94
C LEU A 366 -13.80 -1.01 3.77
N LEU A 367 -12.89 -1.11 4.74
CA LEU A 367 -11.82 -2.12 4.71
C LEU A 367 -12.37 -3.53 4.85
N ILE A 368 -13.32 -3.77 5.75
CA ILE A 368 -13.94 -5.10 5.92
C ILE A 368 -14.76 -5.51 4.72
N LEU A 369 -15.50 -4.60 4.09
CA LEU A 369 -16.19 -4.92 2.84
C LEU A 369 -15.20 -5.23 1.70
N LYS A 370 -14.02 -4.60 1.68
CA LYS A 370 -12.94 -4.96 0.74
C LYS A 370 -12.37 -6.35 1.07
N LEU A 371 -12.06 -6.63 2.33
CA LEU A 371 -11.59 -7.92 2.81
C LEU A 371 -12.57 -9.03 2.43
N LEU A 372 -13.85 -8.86 2.78
CA LEU A 372 -14.91 -9.81 2.47
C LEU A 372 -14.99 -10.10 0.97
N LYS A 373 -14.97 -9.07 0.11
CA LYS A 373 -14.95 -9.26 -1.35
C LYS A 373 -13.81 -10.19 -1.78
N LEU A 374 -12.57 -9.87 -1.37
CA LEU A 374 -11.38 -10.62 -1.78
C LEU A 374 -11.38 -12.04 -1.22
N SER A 375 -11.81 -12.22 0.03
CA SER A 375 -11.92 -13.54 0.65
C SER A 375 -12.95 -14.42 -0.05
N LEU A 376 -14.07 -13.86 -0.52
CA LEU A 376 -15.06 -14.62 -1.29
C LEU A 376 -14.52 -15.02 -2.67
N GLU A 377 -13.74 -14.16 -3.32
CA GLU A 377 -13.07 -14.48 -4.58
C GLU A 377 -12.04 -15.61 -4.39
N ALA A 378 -11.23 -15.54 -3.32
CA ALA A 378 -10.25 -16.57 -2.98
C ALA A 378 -10.87 -17.93 -2.61
N LEU A 379 -12.11 -17.92 -2.12
CA LEU A 379 -12.86 -19.13 -1.75
C LEU A 379 -13.86 -19.58 -2.84
N ALA A 380 -13.83 -18.99 -4.04
CA ALA A 380 -14.82 -19.25 -5.09
C ALA A 380 -14.91 -20.73 -5.50
N ASN A 381 -13.80 -21.46 -5.42
CA ASN A 381 -13.73 -22.90 -5.73
C ASN A 381 -14.11 -23.82 -4.55
N PHE A 382 -14.63 -23.28 -3.45
CA PHE A 382 -15.03 -24.02 -2.24
C PHE A 382 -16.48 -23.72 -1.86
N PRO A 383 -17.46 -24.02 -2.73
CA PRO A 383 -18.86 -23.58 -2.58
C PRO A 383 -19.50 -24.08 -1.28
N ASN A 384 -19.18 -25.30 -0.84
CA ASN A 384 -19.76 -25.88 0.38
C ASN A 384 -19.33 -25.12 1.64
N ARG A 385 -18.15 -24.49 1.60
CA ARG A 385 -17.63 -23.64 2.68
C ARG A 385 -18.05 -22.18 2.51
N LEU A 386 -18.18 -21.72 1.28
CA LEU A 386 -18.50 -20.34 0.94
C LEU A 386 -19.92 -19.94 1.32
N CYS A 387 -20.92 -20.76 1.01
CA CYS A 387 -22.33 -20.44 1.23
C CYS A 387 -22.68 -20.10 2.69
N PRO A 388 -22.24 -20.89 3.71
CA PRO A 388 -22.43 -20.52 5.11
C PRO A 388 -21.80 -19.17 5.48
N LEU A 389 -20.57 -18.88 5.02
CA LEU A 389 -19.88 -17.63 5.31
C LEU A 389 -20.60 -16.42 4.69
N VAL A 390 -21.09 -16.58 3.46
CA VAL A 390 -21.91 -15.59 2.79
C VAL A 390 -23.19 -15.31 3.57
N HIS A 391 -23.86 -16.35 4.05
CA HIS A 391 -25.05 -16.19 4.88
C HIS A 391 -24.76 -15.46 6.20
N GLU A 392 -23.70 -15.83 6.91
CA GLU A 392 -23.31 -15.20 8.17
C GLU A 392 -22.95 -13.72 8.02
N ASN A 393 -22.32 -13.34 6.90
CA ASN A 393 -21.91 -11.96 6.64
C ASN A 393 -23.01 -11.10 5.99
N TRP A 394 -24.08 -11.72 5.48
CA TRP A 394 -25.16 -11.04 4.77
C TRP A 394 -25.78 -9.86 5.54
N PRO A 395 -26.14 -9.98 6.84
CA PRO A 395 -26.78 -8.87 7.57
C PRO A 395 -25.94 -7.59 7.56
N GLY A 396 -24.62 -7.72 7.72
CA GLY A 396 -23.67 -6.62 7.67
C GLY A 396 -23.57 -5.98 6.29
N VAL A 397 -23.51 -6.80 5.23
CA VAL A 397 -23.47 -6.33 3.84
C VAL A 397 -24.76 -5.61 3.47
N LYS A 398 -25.92 -6.19 3.81
CA LYS A 398 -27.24 -5.61 3.58
C LYS A 398 -27.37 -4.25 4.26
N SER A 399 -27.00 -4.15 5.54
CA SER A 399 -27.06 -2.89 6.29
C SER A 399 -26.24 -1.78 5.60
N ASN A 400 -25.05 -2.11 5.07
CA ASN A 400 -24.24 -1.13 4.34
C ASN A 400 -24.79 -0.80 2.96
N ALA A 401 -25.45 -1.74 2.28
CA ALA A 401 -26.03 -1.54 0.95
C ALA A 401 -27.30 -0.65 0.98
N VAL A 402 -28.09 -0.73 2.05
CA VAL A 402 -29.33 0.05 2.24
C VAL A 402 -29.08 1.33 3.08
N GLY A 403 -27.93 1.43 3.75
CA GLY A 403 -27.59 2.57 4.59
C GLY A 403 -27.38 3.89 3.85
N SER A 404 -27.34 5.01 4.58
CA SER A 404 -27.24 6.35 3.98
C SER A 404 -25.87 6.66 3.36
N ASN A 405 -24.78 6.10 3.90
CA ASN A 405 -23.43 6.44 3.46
C ASN A 405 -23.12 5.88 2.06
N PHE A 406 -22.87 6.78 1.10
CA PHE A 406 -22.63 6.44 -0.30
C PHE A 406 -21.42 5.53 -0.53
N LEU A 407 -20.30 5.79 0.15
CA LEU A 407 -19.07 4.99 0.01
C LEU A 407 -19.27 3.56 0.52
N ALA A 408 -19.92 3.41 1.68
CA ALA A 408 -20.26 2.12 2.24
C ALA A 408 -21.19 1.33 1.31
N ARG A 409 -22.24 1.97 0.77
CA ARG A 409 -23.13 1.39 -0.24
C ARG A 409 -22.37 0.90 -1.46
N LYS A 410 -21.54 1.76 -2.05
CA LYS A 410 -20.72 1.43 -3.23
C LYS A 410 -19.83 0.22 -2.99
N GLN A 411 -19.21 0.14 -1.82
CA GLN A 411 -18.34 -0.99 -1.50
C GLN A 411 -19.16 -2.26 -1.21
N ALA A 412 -20.31 -2.16 -0.53
CA ALA A 412 -21.22 -3.27 -0.28
C ALA A 412 -21.75 -3.87 -1.58
N PHE A 413 -22.11 -3.05 -2.58
CA PHE A 413 -22.53 -3.56 -3.89
C PHE A 413 -21.47 -4.39 -4.60
N LYS A 414 -20.17 -4.04 -4.48
CA LYS A 414 -19.11 -4.89 -5.02
C LYS A 414 -19.06 -6.25 -4.34
N VAL A 415 -19.32 -6.31 -3.03
CA VAL A 415 -19.42 -7.57 -2.28
C VAL A 415 -20.63 -8.37 -2.76
N ILE A 416 -21.80 -7.74 -2.90
CA ILE A 416 -23.03 -8.40 -3.38
C ILE A 416 -22.83 -9.01 -4.77
N VAL A 417 -22.23 -8.26 -5.70
CA VAL A 417 -21.86 -8.77 -7.03
C VAL A 417 -20.98 -10.02 -6.91
N THR A 418 -19.98 -9.97 -6.04
CA THR A 418 -19.06 -11.09 -5.82
C THR A 418 -19.79 -12.29 -5.23
N MET A 419 -20.60 -12.10 -4.19
CA MET A 419 -21.44 -13.12 -3.58
C MET A 419 -22.35 -13.80 -4.62
N CYS A 420 -22.97 -13.03 -5.50
CA CYS A 420 -23.82 -13.54 -6.58
C CYS A 420 -23.02 -14.34 -7.61
N LYS A 421 -21.83 -13.87 -8.00
CA LYS A 421 -20.93 -14.60 -8.92
C LYS A 421 -20.43 -15.92 -8.35
N THR A 422 -20.12 -15.97 -7.06
CA THR A 422 -19.48 -17.14 -6.45
C THR A 422 -20.46 -18.15 -5.87
N THR A 423 -21.70 -17.73 -5.54
CA THR A 423 -22.73 -18.64 -4.97
C THR A 423 -23.98 -18.78 -5.86
N GLY A 424 -24.01 -18.10 -7.00
CA GLY A 424 -25.09 -18.19 -7.98
C GLY A 424 -26.47 -17.88 -7.40
N SER A 425 -27.40 -18.80 -7.63
CA SER A 425 -28.83 -18.64 -7.30
C SER A 425 -29.12 -18.43 -5.81
N PHE A 426 -28.24 -18.90 -4.92
CA PHE A 426 -28.38 -18.73 -3.46
C PHE A 426 -28.49 -17.25 -3.07
N MET A 427 -27.57 -16.42 -3.56
CA MET A 427 -27.54 -14.99 -3.22
C MET A 427 -28.39 -14.12 -4.12
N TYR A 428 -28.63 -14.56 -5.35
CA TYR A 428 -29.54 -13.90 -6.28
C TYR A 428 -30.92 -13.65 -5.66
N ARG A 429 -31.52 -14.69 -5.05
CA ARG A 429 -32.87 -14.60 -4.46
C ARG A 429 -32.93 -13.54 -3.36
N ARG A 430 -31.90 -13.45 -2.52
CA ARG A 430 -31.79 -12.46 -1.45
C ARG A 430 -31.55 -11.05 -1.97
N PHE A 431 -30.72 -10.90 -3.00
CA PHE A 431 -30.52 -9.61 -3.64
C PHE A 431 -31.83 -9.06 -4.22
N LYS A 432 -32.54 -9.90 -4.99
CA LYS A 432 -33.84 -9.56 -5.59
C LYS A 432 -34.86 -9.15 -4.54
N SER A 433 -35.00 -9.91 -3.45
CA SER A 433 -36.06 -9.65 -2.47
C SER A 433 -35.70 -8.58 -1.45
N GLU A 434 -34.44 -8.46 -1.04
CA GLU A 434 -34.06 -7.66 0.12
C GLU A 434 -33.30 -6.36 -0.22
N ILE A 435 -32.70 -6.25 -1.41
CA ILE A 435 -31.85 -5.11 -1.79
C ILE A 435 -32.41 -4.36 -2.99
N TRP A 436 -32.75 -5.09 -4.06
CA TRP A 436 -33.20 -4.49 -5.32
C TRP A 436 -34.35 -3.47 -5.16
N PRO A 437 -35.41 -3.73 -4.36
CA PRO A 437 -36.51 -2.77 -4.20
C PRO A 437 -36.04 -1.43 -3.63
N SER A 438 -35.09 -1.45 -2.69
CA SER A 438 -34.55 -0.22 -2.10
C SER A 438 -33.68 0.57 -3.09
N ILE A 439 -32.96 -0.12 -3.98
CA ILE A 439 -32.23 0.53 -5.07
C ILE A 439 -33.21 1.19 -6.03
N GLU A 440 -34.21 0.44 -6.48
CA GLU A 440 -35.22 0.90 -7.43
C GLU A 440 -35.94 2.14 -6.87
N GLU A 441 -36.43 2.07 -5.63
CA GLU A 441 -37.07 3.21 -4.97
C GLU A 441 -36.13 4.43 -4.84
N SER A 442 -34.88 4.20 -4.44
CA SER A 442 -33.90 5.29 -4.30
C SER A 442 -33.59 5.96 -5.64
N MET A 443 -33.48 5.17 -6.71
CA MET A 443 -33.23 5.68 -8.06
C MET A 443 -34.45 6.41 -8.62
N MET A 444 -35.66 5.87 -8.43
CA MET A 444 -36.90 6.52 -8.86
C MET A 444 -37.10 7.87 -8.17
N LYS A 445 -36.91 7.95 -6.84
CA LYS A 445 -36.96 9.23 -6.09
C LYS A 445 -35.94 10.26 -6.57
N LEU A 446 -34.77 9.82 -7.03
CA LEU A 446 -33.75 10.73 -7.56
C LEU A 446 -34.15 11.29 -8.92
N LEU A 447 -34.75 10.46 -9.79
CA LEU A 447 -35.30 10.87 -11.09
C LEU A 447 -36.55 11.77 -10.93
N GLU A 448 -37.38 11.56 -9.91
CA GLU A 448 -38.51 12.47 -9.64
C GLU A 448 -38.06 13.87 -9.19
N ASN A 449 -36.82 14.01 -8.68
CA ASN A 449 -36.25 15.27 -8.20
C ASN A 449 -35.39 16.01 -9.24
N ASP A 450 -35.55 15.69 -10.53
CA ASP A 450 -34.79 16.14 -11.72
C ASP A 450 -34.67 17.67 -11.95
N GLY A 451 -35.26 18.51 -11.09
CA GLY A 451 -35.24 19.97 -11.20
C GLY A 451 -34.33 20.74 -10.24
N LYS A 452 -33.62 20.08 -9.31
CA LYS A 452 -32.82 20.77 -8.28
C LYS A 452 -31.35 21.00 -8.66
N PRO A 453 -30.76 22.19 -8.38
CA PRO A 453 -29.34 22.45 -8.61
C PRO A 453 -28.47 21.42 -7.86
N GLY A 454 -27.56 20.74 -8.60
CA GLY A 454 -26.71 19.67 -8.06
C GLY A 454 -27.24 18.24 -8.21
N GLY A 455 -28.48 18.05 -8.68
CA GLY A 455 -29.10 16.74 -8.89
C GLY A 455 -28.34 15.86 -9.90
N GLY A 456 -27.82 16.44 -10.99
CA GLY A 456 -27.07 15.69 -12.02
C GLY A 456 -25.79 15.01 -11.51
N ASN A 457 -25.09 15.57 -10.51
CA ASN A 457 -23.92 14.93 -9.92
C ASN A 457 -24.30 13.75 -9.01
N LEU A 458 -25.41 13.86 -8.24
CA LEU A 458 -25.91 12.80 -7.36
C LEU A 458 -26.54 11.64 -8.16
N ILE A 459 -27.25 11.96 -9.25
CA ILE A 459 -27.78 11.01 -10.22
C ILE A 459 -26.62 10.30 -10.97
N SER A 460 -25.58 11.04 -11.37
CA SER A 460 -24.37 10.48 -12.01
C SER A 460 -23.54 9.58 -11.07
N GLU A 461 -23.44 9.93 -9.79
CA GLU A 461 -22.80 9.09 -8.75
C GLU A 461 -23.60 7.79 -8.50
N THR A 462 -24.93 7.88 -8.52
CA THR A 462 -25.84 6.74 -8.34
C THR A 462 -25.87 5.83 -9.58
N TYR A 463 -25.70 6.39 -10.77
CA TYR A 463 -25.60 5.60 -12.00
C TYR A 463 -24.35 4.70 -12.05
N LYS A 464 -23.28 5.04 -11.32
CA LYS A 464 -22.12 4.13 -11.13
C LYS A 464 -22.51 2.82 -10.43
N TYR A 465 -23.72 2.72 -9.87
CA TYR A 465 -24.32 1.47 -9.40
C TYR A 465 -24.76 0.52 -10.52
N GLN A 466 -24.67 0.88 -11.81
CA GLN A 466 -24.86 -0.05 -12.93
C GLN A 466 -23.95 -1.29 -12.89
N ARG A 467 -22.88 -1.30 -12.08
CA ARG A 467 -22.17 -2.56 -11.77
C ARG A 467 -23.10 -3.61 -11.12
N SER A 468 -24.24 -3.23 -10.54
CA SER A 468 -25.28 -4.17 -10.11
C SER A 468 -25.93 -4.92 -11.28
N LEU A 469 -25.87 -4.40 -12.52
CA LEU A 469 -26.24 -5.17 -13.73
C LEU A 469 -25.36 -6.39 -13.91
N SER A 470 -24.12 -6.37 -13.45
CA SER A 470 -23.31 -7.58 -13.42
C SER A 470 -23.87 -8.65 -12.50
N VAL A 471 -24.65 -8.33 -11.45
CA VAL A 471 -25.39 -9.33 -10.66
C VAL A 471 -26.35 -10.09 -11.56
N TRP A 472 -27.15 -9.36 -12.33
CA TRP A 472 -28.14 -9.92 -13.26
C TRP A 472 -27.49 -10.70 -14.41
N LYS A 473 -26.26 -10.35 -14.82
CA LYS A 473 -25.48 -11.13 -15.80
C LYS A 473 -24.86 -12.41 -15.23
N SER A 474 -24.74 -12.54 -13.91
CA SER A 474 -23.99 -13.63 -13.26
C SER A 474 -24.85 -14.84 -12.90
N ILE A 475 -26.16 -14.76 -13.10
CA ILE A 475 -27.16 -15.79 -12.78
C ILE A 475 -28.19 -15.80 -13.91
N ASP A 476 -28.76 -16.96 -14.26
CA ASP A 476 -29.93 -17.09 -15.15
C ASP A 476 -31.19 -16.45 -14.50
N PRO A 477 -31.57 -15.21 -14.84
CA PRO A 477 -32.67 -14.51 -14.16
C PRO A 477 -34.01 -14.88 -14.78
N LEU A 478 -35.10 -14.78 -14.00
CA LEU A 478 -36.44 -14.91 -14.55
C LEU A 478 -36.78 -13.72 -15.47
N ALA A 479 -37.66 -13.91 -16.45
CA ALA A 479 -38.03 -12.85 -17.40
C ALA A 479 -38.55 -11.56 -16.73
N GLU A 480 -39.31 -11.70 -15.65
CA GLU A 480 -39.87 -10.57 -14.88
C GLU A 480 -38.79 -9.71 -14.19
N ASP A 481 -37.67 -10.33 -13.83
CA ASP A 481 -36.56 -9.65 -13.16
C ASP A 481 -35.81 -8.70 -14.10
N TRP A 482 -35.74 -9.10 -15.37
CA TRP A 482 -35.16 -8.27 -16.43
C TRP A 482 -35.99 -7.02 -16.70
N GLU A 483 -37.30 -7.06 -16.50
CA GLU A 483 -38.18 -5.96 -16.86
C GLU A 483 -38.03 -4.75 -15.93
N SER A 484 -37.82 -4.97 -14.64
CA SER A 484 -37.51 -3.89 -13.69
C SER A 484 -36.15 -3.25 -13.98
N ALA A 485 -35.12 -4.06 -14.23
CA ALA A 485 -33.78 -3.56 -14.61
C ALA A 485 -33.81 -2.79 -15.94
N ARG A 486 -34.52 -3.31 -16.94
CA ARG A 486 -34.73 -2.66 -18.25
C ARG A 486 -35.47 -1.34 -18.11
N ARG A 487 -36.54 -1.28 -17.32
CA ARG A 487 -37.31 -0.06 -17.06
C ARG A 487 -36.42 1.04 -16.49
N MET A 488 -35.61 0.72 -15.48
CA MET A 488 -34.65 1.67 -14.92
C MET A 488 -33.64 2.16 -15.96
N LEU A 489 -33.02 1.24 -16.72
CA LEU A 489 -32.06 1.59 -17.77
C LEU A 489 -32.65 2.53 -18.83
N LEU A 490 -33.90 2.28 -19.26
CA LEU A 490 -34.61 3.12 -20.22
C LEU A 490 -34.87 4.53 -19.66
N MET A 491 -35.23 4.65 -18.38
CA MET A 491 -35.44 5.95 -17.74
C MET A 491 -34.14 6.76 -17.67
N TYR A 492 -33.01 6.11 -17.35
CA TYR A 492 -31.71 6.77 -17.35
C TYR A 492 -31.24 7.17 -18.75
N ALA A 493 -31.45 6.32 -19.76
CA ALA A 493 -31.11 6.63 -21.14
C ALA A 493 -31.91 7.84 -21.68
N SER A 494 -33.11 8.05 -21.13
CA SER A 494 -34.02 9.12 -21.53
C SER A 494 -33.83 10.44 -20.74
N SER A 495 -33.01 10.46 -19.68
CA SER A 495 -32.83 11.63 -18.82
C SER A 495 -31.78 12.61 -19.37
N GLY A 496 -32.16 13.87 -19.56
CA GLY A 496 -31.28 14.94 -20.05
C GLY A 496 -30.22 15.43 -19.05
N TYR A 497 -30.29 15.00 -17.79
CA TYR A 497 -29.40 15.43 -16.70
C TYR A 497 -28.30 14.42 -16.37
N VAL A 498 -28.31 13.26 -17.02
CA VAL A 498 -27.29 12.22 -16.90
C VAL A 498 -26.13 12.55 -17.84
N LYS A 499 -24.88 12.36 -17.39
CA LYS A 499 -23.70 12.57 -18.24
C LYS A 499 -23.77 11.69 -19.51
N LYS A 500 -23.38 12.23 -20.66
CA LYS A 500 -23.46 11.53 -21.96
C LYS A 500 -22.75 10.17 -21.96
N ASP A 501 -21.57 10.07 -21.33
CA ASP A 501 -20.81 8.81 -21.24
C ASP A 501 -21.62 7.72 -20.50
N LEU A 502 -22.39 8.14 -19.50
CA LEU A 502 -23.26 7.26 -18.74
C LEU A 502 -24.44 6.83 -19.61
N VAL A 503 -25.16 7.75 -20.26
CA VAL A 503 -26.25 7.40 -21.20
C VAL A 503 -25.78 6.37 -22.24
N THR A 504 -24.57 6.52 -22.76
CA THR A 504 -23.96 5.57 -23.70
C THR A 504 -23.83 4.17 -23.08
N LEU A 505 -23.29 4.08 -21.85
CA LEU A 505 -23.17 2.82 -21.12
C LEU A 505 -24.53 2.13 -20.83
N ALA A 506 -25.61 2.91 -20.61
CA ALA A 506 -26.97 2.37 -20.46
C ALA A 506 -27.46 1.74 -21.75
N ASN A 507 -27.24 2.44 -22.86
CA ASN A 507 -27.64 1.95 -24.17
C ASN A 507 -26.87 0.67 -24.53
N ASP A 508 -25.57 0.62 -24.25
CA ASP A 508 -24.75 -0.59 -24.43
C ASP A 508 -25.30 -1.76 -23.58
N SER A 509 -25.59 -1.48 -22.30
CA SER A 509 -26.18 -2.50 -21.40
C SER A 509 -27.55 -2.97 -21.90
N LEU A 510 -28.41 -2.07 -22.38
CA LEU A 510 -29.72 -2.41 -22.95
C LEU A 510 -29.59 -3.26 -24.22
N GLN A 511 -28.61 -2.97 -25.08
CA GLN A 511 -28.33 -3.77 -26.28
C GLN A 511 -27.85 -5.17 -25.91
N GLU A 512 -26.96 -5.29 -24.95
CA GLU A 512 -26.45 -6.58 -24.46
C GLU A 512 -27.56 -7.40 -23.80
N LEU A 513 -28.45 -6.76 -23.03
CA LEU A 513 -29.65 -7.42 -22.48
C LEU A 513 -30.60 -7.93 -23.58
N ALA A 514 -30.77 -7.16 -24.66
CA ALA A 514 -31.57 -7.59 -25.80
C ALA A 514 -30.94 -8.77 -26.55
N GLN A 515 -29.64 -9.02 -26.41
CA GLN A 515 -28.96 -10.21 -26.94
C GLN A 515 -29.13 -11.43 -26.02
N LEU A 516 -29.08 -11.25 -24.70
CA LEU A 516 -29.26 -12.33 -23.72
C LEU A 516 -30.70 -12.88 -23.64
N LEU A 517 -31.68 -12.07 -24.03
CA LEU A 517 -33.11 -12.44 -24.05
C LEU A 517 -33.58 -13.06 -25.38
N LYS A 518 -32.69 -13.21 -26.36
CA LYS A 518 -32.93 -13.94 -27.61
C LYS A 518 -32.41 -15.36 -27.47
#